data_AF-A0A258BK82-F1
#
_entry.id   AF-A0A258BK82-F1
#
_cell.length_a   1.000
_cell.length_b   1.000
_cell.length_c   1.000
_cell.angle_alpha   90.00
_cell.angle_beta   90.00
_cell.angle_gamma   90.00
#
_symmetry.space_group_name_H-M   'P 1'
#
loop_
_entity.id
_entity.type
_entity.pdbx_description
1 polymer ?
#
loop_
_entity_poly.entity_id
_entity_poly.type
_entity_poly.pdbx_seq_one_letter_code
_entity_poly.pdbx_strand_id
1 'polypeptide(L)'
;MVSVYAITIPLSVTGLAKLPASWQRLLAWGSLRGALAIIIVLLVPQDLTIEGWALDYTPRDFLLALAIGCVLATLFIKGLTIAPLIRRYKLDVPAVIDRVHYADLGMYYLLTEQSRFTMHKTRGFVRDAEFATFKESLATKFHDAEMLRDELRKKHGSRVFEQSLHLTAIDVERHFLEELYVNSEVSERVYRRISGKLTLQREKIEDAQIDSISMSAHHDSKDIFDRMMHFVQTPIFGKRTDFTPVEKLQYYRAQMIIARKALKTLNEMQNAFDKPVFIPE
;
A
#
# COMPACT_ATOMS: atom_id res chain seq x y z
N MET A 1 -17.15 11.66 15.04
CA MET A 1 -16.50 10.47 15.64
C MET A 1 -17.43 9.26 15.62
N VAL A 2 -18.66 9.35 16.17
CA VAL A 2 -19.65 8.24 16.18
C VAL A 2 -19.91 7.64 14.80
N SER A 3 -20.01 8.47 13.75
CA SER A 3 -20.25 8.00 12.37
C SER A 3 -19.15 7.08 11.83
N VAL A 4 -17.88 7.29 12.21
CA VAL A 4 -16.78 6.41 11.76
C VAL A 4 -16.91 5.04 12.42
N TYR A 5 -17.11 5.01 13.74
CA TYR A 5 -17.30 3.77 14.49
C TYR A 5 -18.57 3.02 14.07
N ALA A 6 -19.65 3.74 13.76
CA ALA A 6 -20.91 3.15 13.28
C ALA A 6 -20.72 2.36 11.97
N ILE A 7 -19.73 2.71 11.16
CA ILE A 7 -19.41 2.02 9.91
C ILE A 7 -18.32 0.97 10.13
N THR A 8 -17.25 1.31 10.85
CA THR A 8 -16.09 0.40 11.00
C THR A 8 -16.39 -0.81 11.89
N ILE A 9 -17.26 -0.68 12.90
CA ILE A 9 -17.62 -1.78 13.79
C ILE A 9 -18.36 -2.91 13.04
N PRO A 10 -19.47 -2.66 12.31
CA PRO A 10 -20.13 -3.73 11.55
C PRO A 10 -19.24 -4.31 10.45
N LEU A 11 -18.38 -3.51 9.80
CA LEU A 11 -17.40 -4.02 8.83
C LEU A 11 -16.35 -4.95 9.46
N SER A 12 -15.92 -4.66 10.69
CA SER A 12 -14.95 -5.51 11.39
C SER A 12 -15.56 -6.81 11.89
N VAL A 13 -16.82 -6.77 12.36
CA VAL A 13 -17.55 -7.95 12.87
C VAL A 13 -17.90 -8.92 11.74
N THR A 14 -18.21 -8.39 10.56
CA THR A 14 -18.51 -9.21 9.37
C THR A 14 -17.25 -9.83 8.75
N GLY A 15 -16.06 -9.51 9.26
CA GLY A 15 -14.79 -10.07 8.78
C GLY A 15 -14.32 -9.51 7.43
N LEU A 16 -14.98 -8.47 6.91
CA LEU A 16 -14.65 -7.87 5.60
C LEU A 16 -13.39 -7.01 5.64
N ALA A 17 -13.10 -6.36 6.77
CA ALA A 17 -11.88 -5.59 6.96
C ALA A 17 -11.48 -5.55 8.44
N LYS A 18 -10.34 -6.17 8.77
CA LYS A 18 -9.75 -6.09 10.12
C LYS A 18 -8.95 -4.81 10.25
N LEU A 19 -9.62 -3.71 10.57
CA LEU A 19 -8.94 -2.43 10.87
C LEU A 19 -8.50 -2.41 12.34
N PRO A 20 -7.19 -2.25 12.63
CA PRO A 20 -6.70 -2.11 14.00
C PRO A 20 -7.34 -0.91 14.71
N ALA A 21 -7.55 -1.01 16.02
CA ALA A 21 -8.20 0.05 16.81
C ALA A 21 -7.40 1.37 16.83
N SER A 22 -6.09 1.34 16.56
CA SER A 22 -5.27 2.55 16.34
C SER A 22 -5.68 3.27 15.05
N TRP A 23 -5.88 2.56 13.96
CA TRP A 23 -6.35 3.10 12.69
C TRP A 23 -7.77 3.65 12.78
N GLN A 24 -8.69 2.96 13.46
CA GLN A 24 -10.05 3.48 13.67
C GLN A 24 -10.05 4.80 14.45
N ARG A 25 -9.20 4.91 15.48
CA ARG A 25 -9.01 6.15 16.23
C ARG A 25 -8.40 7.26 15.39
N LEU A 26 -7.38 6.94 14.58
CA LEU A 26 -6.77 7.89 13.66
C LEU A 26 -7.78 8.40 12.63
N LEU A 27 -8.57 7.51 12.01
CA LEU A 27 -9.62 7.85 11.06
C LEU A 27 -10.72 8.72 11.70
N ALA A 28 -11.13 8.39 12.93
CA ALA A 28 -12.09 9.20 13.68
C ALA A 28 -11.52 10.59 14.03
N TRP A 29 -10.21 10.68 14.27
CA TRP A 29 -9.51 11.94 14.54
C TRP A 29 -9.32 12.80 13.28
N GLY A 30 -8.99 12.16 12.16
CA GLY A 30 -8.71 12.78 10.86
C GLY A 30 -9.94 13.31 10.12
N SER A 31 -11.14 13.16 10.67
CA SER A 31 -12.36 13.79 10.13
C SER A 31 -12.27 15.32 10.29
N LEU A 32 -11.74 15.97 9.25
CA LEU A 32 -11.66 17.42 9.11
C LEU A 32 -12.99 17.97 8.61
N ARG A 33 -13.46 19.09 9.17
CA ARG A 33 -14.59 19.82 8.60
C ARG A 33 -14.05 20.77 7.53
N GLY A 34 -14.61 20.67 6.33
CA GLY A 34 -14.17 21.45 5.17
C GLY A 34 -15.14 22.57 4.77
N ALA A 35 -14.89 23.13 3.59
CA ALA A 35 -15.65 24.23 2.99
C ALA A 35 -17.16 23.93 2.83
N LEU A 36 -17.55 22.65 2.73
CA LEU A 36 -18.95 22.24 2.60
C LEU A 36 -19.82 22.71 3.77
N ALA A 37 -19.27 22.76 5.00
CA ALA A 37 -20.01 23.26 6.16
C ALA A 37 -20.33 24.77 6.04
N ILE A 38 -19.42 25.54 5.46
CA ILE A 38 -19.61 26.99 5.23
C ILE A 38 -20.64 27.20 4.12
N ILE A 39 -20.57 26.41 3.05
CA ILE A 39 -21.55 26.46 1.95
C ILE A 39 -22.97 26.25 2.49
N ILE A 40 -23.20 25.21 3.29
CA ILE A 40 -24.53 24.93 3.89
C ILE A 40 -25.05 26.12 4.70
N VAL A 41 -24.19 26.79 5.47
CA VAL A 41 -24.61 27.98 6.23
C VAL A 41 -24.94 29.16 5.30
N LEU A 42 -24.23 29.32 4.19
CA LEU A 42 -24.52 30.37 3.21
C LEU A 42 -25.85 30.14 2.46
N LEU A 43 -26.32 28.90 2.36
CA LEU A 43 -27.65 28.57 1.82
C LEU A 43 -28.81 28.97 2.75
N VAL A 44 -28.54 29.30 4.02
CA VAL A 44 -29.56 29.76 4.95
C VAL A 44 -30.06 31.16 4.52
N PRO A 45 -31.38 31.36 4.35
CA PRO A 45 -31.96 32.66 3.99
C PRO A 45 -31.59 33.76 5.00
N GLN A 46 -31.39 34.98 4.51
CA GLN A 46 -31.07 36.13 5.37
C GLN A 46 -32.27 36.57 6.23
N ASP A 47 -33.49 36.29 5.78
CA ASP A 47 -34.73 36.70 6.44
C ASP A 47 -35.17 35.73 7.57
N LEU A 48 -34.31 34.77 7.94
CA LEU A 48 -34.62 33.81 8.99
C LEU A 48 -34.56 34.47 10.37
N THR A 49 -35.72 34.86 10.88
CA THR A 49 -35.91 35.34 12.26
C THR A 49 -36.48 34.23 13.14
N ILE A 50 -35.90 34.01 14.31
CA ILE A 50 -36.36 33.02 15.29
C ILE A 50 -37.07 33.77 16.42
N GLU A 51 -38.30 33.37 16.76
CA GLU A 51 -39.01 33.93 17.90
C GLU A 51 -38.22 33.69 19.20
N GLY A 52 -37.93 34.76 19.95
CA GLY A 52 -37.12 34.71 21.18
C GLY A 52 -35.62 34.91 21.01
N TRP A 53 -35.14 35.28 19.81
CA TRP A 53 -33.73 35.64 19.60
C TRP A 53 -33.42 37.05 20.16
N ALA A 54 -32.62 37.11 21.22
CA ALA A 54 -32.33 38.34 21.98
C ALA A 54 -30.93 38.94 21.71
N LEU A 55 -30.26 38.50 20.64
CA LEU A 55 -28.89 38.92 20.30
C LEU A 55 -28.93 39.91 19.13
N ASP A 56 -28.01 40.89 19.13
CA ASP A 56 -27.94 41.96 18.12
C ASP A 56 -27.57 41.49 16.70
N TYR A 57 -27.15 40.23 16.54
CA TYR A 57 -26.72 39.65 15.27
C TYR A 57 -27.72 38.61 14.73
N THR A 58 -27.75 38.44 13.40
CA THR A 58 -28.64 37.47 12.77
C THR A 58 -28.23 36.03 13.10
N PRO A 59 -29.19 35.08 13.17
CA PRO A 59 -28.87 33.66 13.37
C PRO A 59 -27.89 33.11 12.32
N ARG A 60 -27.96 33.64 11.10
CA ARG A 60 -27.05 33.29 10.00
C ARG A 60 -25.61 33.72 10.30
N ASP A 61 -25.39 34.94 10.77
CA ASP A 61 -24.05 35.44 11.09
C ASP A 61 -23.42 34.68 12.26
N PHE A 62 -24.24 34.30 13.24
CA PHE A 62 -23.82 33.42 14.32
C PHE A 62 -23.35 32.05 13.82
N LEU A 63 -24.18 31.40 13.00
CA LEU A 63 -23.86 30.10 12.41
C LEU A 63 -22.63 30.19 11.52
N LEU A 64 -22.45 31.30 10.80
CA LEU A 64 -21.29 31.53 9.93
C LEU A 64 -20.02 31.66 10.76
N ALA A 65 -20.03 32.49 11.81
CA ALA A 65 -18.91 32.66 12.71
C ALA A 65 -18.55 31.34 13.42
N LEU A 66 -19.55 30.57 13.85
CA LEU A 66 -19.36 29.25 14.46
C LEU A 66 -18.78 28.24 13.47
N ALA A 67 -19.27 28.21 12.23
CA ALA A 67 -18.77 27.32 11.19
C ALA A 67 -17.31 27.65 10.84
N ILE A 68 -16.98 28.93 10.64
CA ILE A 68 -15.61 29.38 10.38
C ILE A 68 -14.70 29.04 11.57
N GLY A 69 -15.12 29.36 12.79
CA GLY A 69 -14.38 29.01 14.00
C GLY A 69 -14.15 27.50 14.13
N CYS A 70 -15.15 26.68 13.81
CA CYS A 70 -15.04 25.23 13.80
C CYS A 70 -14.06 24.74 12.72
N VAL A 71 -14.13 25.26 11.48
CA VAL A 71 -13.20 24.89 10.41
C VAL A 71 -11.76 25.25 10.79
N LEU A 72 -11.53 26.50 11.23
CA LEU A 72 -10.20 26.95 11.66
C LEU A 72 -9.67 26.11 12.82
N ALA A 73 -10.50 25.87 13.84
CA ALA A 73 -10.12 25.02 14.98
C ALA A 73 -9.76 23.61 14.52
N THR A 74 -10.55 22.99 13.62
CA THR A 74 -10.21 21.65 13.12
C THR A 74 -8.95 21.64 12.25
N LEU A 75 -8.72 22.67 11.44
CA LEU A 75 -7.53 22.75 10.59
C LEU A 75 -6.25 22.93 11.40
N PHE A 76 -6.24 23.87 12.36
CA PHE A 76 -5.06 24.12 13.19
C PHE A 76 -4.86 23.08 14.29
N ILE A 77 -5.93 22.69 15.01
CA ILE A 77 -5.80 21.74 16.12
C ILE A 77 -5.67 20.32 15.57
N LYS A 78 -6.63 19.84 14.77
CA LYS A 78 -6.58 18.44 14.29
C LYS A 78 -5.54 18.23 13.21
N GLY A 79 -5.40 19.17 12.28
CA GLY A 79 -4.41 19.08 11.21
C GLY A 79 -2.97 19.01 11.75
N LEU A 80 -2.63 19.84 12.74
CA LEU A 80 -1.28 19.82 13.33
C LEU A 80 -1.07 18.64 14.29
N THR A 81 -2.14 18.17 14.97
CA THR A 81 -2.06 17.03 15.91
C THR A 81 -2.05 15.66 15.23
N ILE A 82 -2.31 15.56 13.91
CA ILE A 82 -2.31 14.25 13.23
C ILE A 82 -0.92 13.63 13.16
N ALA A 83 0.12 14.42 12.89
CA ALA A 83 1.50 13.96 12.80
C ALA A 83 2.03 13.37 14.13
N PRO A 84 1.91 14.05 15.30
CA PRO A 84 2.30 13.44 16.57
C PRO A 84 1.41 12.25 16.95
N LEU A 85 0.14 12.22 16.52
CA LEU A 85 -0.75 11.10 16.79
C LEU A 85 -0.33 9.83 16.03
N ILE A 86 0.08 9.96 14.76
CA ILE A 86 0.63 8.86 13.96
C ILE A 86 1.87 8.26 14.64
N ARG A 87 2.82 9.12 15.05
CA ARG A 87 4.03 8.71 15.78
C ARG A 87 3.71 8.03 17.11
N ARG A 88 2.72 8.55 17.86
CA ARG A 88 2.29 7.96 19.13
C ARG A 88 1.70 6.56 18.95
N TYR A 89 0.99 6.31 17.86
CA TYR A 89 0.43 4.99 17.55
C TYR A 89 1.41 4.06 16.81
N LYS A 90 2.67 4.48 16.57
CA LYS A 90 3.70 3.72 15.85
C LYS A 90 3.23 3.21 14.49
N LEU A 91 2.33 3.96 13.84
CA LEU A 91 1.83 3.63 12.51
C LEU A 91 2.84 3.96 11.40
N ASP A 92 3.95 4.59 11.77
CA ASP A 92 5.10 4.92 10.93
C ASP A 92 6.19 3.83 10.93
N VAL A 93 6.04 2.79 11.76
CA VAL A 93 7.01 1.69 11.85
C VAL A 93 6.64 0.64 10.80
N PRO A 94 7.46 0.44 9.75
CA PRO A 94 7.22 -0.63 8.78
C PRO A 94 7.27 -1.99 9.46
N ALA A 95 6.49 -2.94 8.95
CA ALA A 95 6.46 -4.30 9.48
C ALA A 95 7.86 -4.92 9.43
N VAL A 96 8.13 -5.88 10.32
CA VAL A 96 9.43 -6.54 10.40
C VAL A 96 9.79 -7.16 9.04
N ILE A 97 8.81 -7.78 8.39
CA ILE A 97 8.99 -8.37 7.07
C ILE A 97 9.34 -7.34 6.00
N ASP A 98 8.72 -6.15 6.01
CA ASP A 98 9.05 -5.07 5.07
C ASP A 98 10.48 -4.56 5.28
N ARG A 99 10.95 -4.51 6.53
CA ARG A 99 12.33 -4.11 6.85
C ARG A 99 13.34 -5.14 6.35
N VAL A 100 13.04 -6.43 6.53
CA VAL A 100 13.88 -7.52 6.01
C VAL A 100 13.90 -7.50 4.49
N HIS A 101 12.73 -7.36 3.87
CA HIS A 101 12.57 -7.26 2.43
C HIS A 101 13.34 -6.07 1.84
N TYR A 102 13.24 -4.89 2.48
CA TYR A 102 14.01 -3.71 2.11
C TYR A 102 15.52 -3.93 2.26
N ALA A 103 15.97 -4.63 3.31
CA ALA A 103 17.38 -4.94 3.51
C ALA A 103 17.92 -5.88 2.43
N ASP A 104 17.20 -6.97 2.11
CA ASP A 104 17.61 -7.92 1.06
C ASP A 104 17.65 -7.27 -0.33
N LEU A 105 16.58 -6.54 -0.71
CA LEU A 105 16.56 -5.81 -1.98
C LEU A 105 17.60 -4.70 -2.02
N GLY A 106 17.84 -4.01 -0.90
CA GLY A 106 18.88 -3.00 -0.78
C GLY A 106 20.26 -3.53 -1.15
N MET A 107 20.59 -4.75 -0.74
CA MET A 107 21.84 -5.42 -1.13
C MET A 107 21.93 -5.62 -2.64
N TYR A 108 20.86 -6.12 -3.27
CA TYR A 108 20.80 -6.30 -4.72
C TYR A 108 21.02 -4.98 -5.48
N TYR A 109 20.32 -3.92 -5.06
CA TYR A 109 20.42 -2.61 -5.70
C TYR A 109 21.82 -2.02 -5.56
N LEU A 110 22.43 -2.09 -4.37
CA LEU A 110 23.79 -1.58 -4.14
C LEU A 110 24.83 -2.31 -5.00
N LEU A 111 24.73 -3.64 -5.12
CA LEU A 111 25.61 -4.44 -5.99
C LEU A 111 25.39 -4.09 -7.47
N THR A 112 24.14 -3.89 -7.88
CA THR A 112 23.78 -3.50 -9.24
C THR A 112 24.34 -2.12 -9.59
N GLU A 113 24.21 -1.15 -8.68
CA GLU A 113 24.78 0.19 -8.85
C GLU A 113 26.31 0.15 -8.91
N GLN A 114 26.96 -0.68 -8.09
CA GLN A 114 28.41 -0.87 -8.15
C GLN A 114 28.87 -1.43 -9.50
N SER A 115 28.17 -2.43 -10.03
CA SER A 115 28.46 -3.04 -11.33
C SER A 115 28.23 -2.04 -12.48
N ARG A 116 27.09 -1.35 -12.49
CA ARG A 116 26.77 -0.32 -13.48
C ARG A 116 27.79 0.81 -13.48
N PHE A 117 28.16 1.30 -12.31
CA PHE A 117 29.14 2.38 -12.19
C PHE A 117 30.53 1.96 -12.66
N THR A 118 30.92 0.72 -12.39
CA THR A 118 32.16 0.13 -12.93
C THR A 118 32.13 0.10 -14.47
N MET A 119 30.98 -0.24 -15.07
CA MET A 119 30.80 -0.19 -16.53
C MET A 119 30.85 1.24 -17.09
N HIS A 120 30.35 2.25 -16.36
CA HIS A 120 30.45 3.65 -16.78
C HIS A 120 31.89 4.18 -16.73
N LYS A 121 32.69 3.73 -15.76
CA LYS A 121 34.12 4.02 -15.72
C LYS A 121 34.86 3.43 -16.92
N THR A 122 34.62 2.14 -17.25
CA THR A 122 35.32 1.50 -18.38
C THR A 122 34.98 2.15 -19.72
N ARG A 123 33.79 2.75 -19.84
CA ARG A 123 33.38 3.55 -21.01
C ARG A 123 33.92 4.99 -21.01
N GLY A 124 34.64 5.42 -19.98
CA GLY A 124 35.30 6.73 -19.91
C GLY A 124 34.39 7.90 -19.51
N PHE A 125 33.18 7.65 -19.00
CA PHE A 125 32.24 8.72 -18.62
C PHE A 125 32.54 9.40 -17.27
N VAL A 126 33.46 8.83 -16.47
CA VAL A 126 33.69 9.25 -15.07
C VAL A 126 35.18 9.44 -14.82
N ARG A 127 35.53 10.55 -14.16
CA ARG A 127 36.90 10.86 -13.71
C ARG A 127 37.31 9.95 -12.55
N ASP A 128 38.58 9.58 -12.46
CA ASP A 128 39.08 8.63 -11.44
C ASP A 128 38.86 9.11 -10.00
N ALA A 129 38.98 10.42 -9.74
CA ALA A 129 38.76 11.00 -8.42
C ALA A 129 37.30 10.83 -7.94
N GLU A 130 36.33 11.20 -8.78
CA GLU A 130 34.89 11.05 -8.50
C GLU A 130 34.52 9.57 -8.32
N PHE A 131 35.13 8.69 -9.13
CA PHE A 131 34.90 7.27 -9.03
C PHE A 131 35.37 6.68 -7.70
N ALA A 132 36.53 7.11 -7.21
CA ALA A 132 37.09 6.65 -5.94
C ALA A 132 36.19 7.06 -4.76
N THR A 133 35.77 8.34 -4.71
CA THR A 133 34.88 8.85 -3.67
C THR A 133 33.52 8.14 -3.66
N PHE A 134 32.93 7.92 -4.84
CA PHE A 134 31.65 7.22 -4.94
C PHE A 134 31.76 5.74 -4.57
N LYS A 135 32.85 5.07 -4.97
CA LYS A 135 33.13 3.68 -4.60
C LYS A 135 33.26 3.52 -3.08
N GLU A 136 33.93 4.46 -2.42
CA GLU A 136 34.04 4.47 -0.95
C GLU A 136 32.67 4.66 -0.30
N SER A 137 31.87 5.63 -0.77
CA SER A 137 30.50 5.84 -0.27
C SER A 137 29.60 4.61 -0.45
N LEU A 138 29.68 3.94 -1.61
CA LEU A 138 28.94 2.70 -1.85
C LEU A 138 29.42 1.57 -0.93
N ALA A 139 30.73 1.44 -0.69
CA ALA A 139 31.27 0.44 0.21
C ALA A 139 30.77 0.64 1.65
N THR A 140 30.71 1.88 2.14
CA THR A 140 30.12 2.19 3.45
C THR A 140 28.65 1.81 3.50
N LYS A 141 27.85 2.23 2.51
CA LYS A 141 26.41 1.89 2.45
C LYS A 141 26.16 0.38 2.37
N PHE A 142 27.01 -0.34 1.65
CA PHE A 142 26.94 -1.80 1.55
C PHE A 142 27.23 -2.46 2.90
N HIS A 143 28.26 -1.98 3.62
CA HIS A 143 28.58 -2.48 4.95
C HIS A 143 27.46 -2.19 5.96
N ASP A 144 26.86 -1.00 5.93
CA ASP A 144 25.72 -0.64 6.78
C ASP A 144 24.50 -1.54 6.52
N ALA A 145 24.22 -1.82 5.24
CA ALA A 145 23.12 -2.71 4.84
C ALA A 145 23.38 -4.17 5.27
N GLU A 146 24.63 -4.64 5.15
CA GLU A 146 25.04 -5.99 5.60
C GLU A 146 24.89 -6.12 7.12
N MET A 147 25.32 -5.11 7.88
CA MET A 147 25.17 -5.04 9.33
C MET A 147 23.70 -5.08 9.77
N LEU A 148 22.84 -4.29 9.11
CA LEU A 148 21.39 -4.28 9.38
C LEU A 148 20.76 -5.65 9.09
N ARG A 149 21.15 -6.28 7.98
CA ARG A 149 20.68 -7.62 7.60
C ARG A 149 21.08 -8.66 8.64
N ASP A 150 22.32 -8.63 9.09
CA ASP A 150 22.84 -9.55 10.10
C ASP A 150 22.16 -9.36 11.47
N GLU A 151 21.86 -8.12 11.85
CA GLU A 151 21.09 -7.81 13.05
C GLU A 151 19.67 -8.41 12.97
N LEU A 152 18.98 -8.20 11.84
CA LEU A 152 17.64 -8.73 11.61
C LEU A 152 17.63 -10.26 11.60
N ARG A 153 18.64 -10.90 11.01
CA ARG A 153 18.81 -12.36 11.03
C ARG A 153 18.98 -12.90 12.43
N LYS A 154 19.84 -12.28 13.26
CA LYS A 154 20.03 -12.69 14.66
C LYS A 154 18.76 -12.55 15.50
N LYS A 155 17.95 -11.52 15.22
CA LYS A 155 16.76 -11.18 16.01
C LYS A 155 15.51 -11.98 15.64
N HIS A 156 15.30 -12.24 14.35
CA HIS A 156 14.06 -12.81 13.83
C HIS A 156 14.21 -14.19 13.17
N GLY A 157 15.45 -14.67 12.99
CA GLY A 157 15.75 -15.97 12.38
C GLY A 157 15.63 -15.98 10.85
N SER A 158 16.05 -17.10 10.24
CA SER A 158 16.12 -17.23 8.77
C SER A 158 14.77 -17.34 8.06
N ARG A 159 13.69 -17.74 8.77
CA ARG A 159 12.35 -17.90 8.17
C ARG A 159 11.75 -16.59 7.63
N VAL A 160 12.13 -15.44 8.21
CA VAL A 160 11.67 -14.13 7.72
C VAL A 160 12.35 -13.75 6.41
N PHE A 161 13.54 -14.28 6.14
CA PHE A 161 14.25 -14.08 4.87
C PHE A 161 13.65 -14.92 3.73
N GLU A 162 13.17 -16.12 4.03
CA GLU A 162 12.36 -16.92 3.09
C GLU A 162 11.08 -16.18 2.70
N GLN A 163 10.38 -15.59 3.68
CA GLN A 163 9.21 -14.74 3.44
C GLN A 163 9.55 -13.50 2.59
N SER A 164 10.70 -12.87 2.83
CA SER A 164 11.20 -11.74 2.04
C SER A 164 11.45 -12.12 0.58
N LEU A 165 11.96 -13.33 0.33
CA LEU A 165 12.12 -13.86 -1.03
C LEU A 165 10.78 -14.04 -1.72
N HIS A 166 9.77 -14.57 -1.02
CA HIS A 166 8.40 -14.68 -1.56
C HIS A 166 7.78 -13.31 -1.86
N LEU A 167 7.98 -12.30 -1.00
CA LEU A 167 7.55 -10.93 -1.28
C LEU A 167 8.23 -10.38 -2.54
N THR A 168 9.52 -10.64 -2.70
CA THR A 168 10.26 -10.25 -3.90
C THR A 168 9.68 -10.91 -5.16
N ALA A 169 9.32 -12.19 -5.08
CA ALA A 169 8.65 -12.89 -6.18
C ALA A 169 7.34 -12.20 -6.56
N ILE A 170 6.49 -11.87 -5.58
CA ILE A 170 5.21 -11.21 -5.80
C ILE A 170 5.38 -9.81 -6.41
N ASP A 171 6.37 -9.05 -5.94
CA ASP A 171 6.62 -7.71 -6.45
C ASP A 171 7.09 -7.75 -7.92
N VAL A 172 7.92 -8.73 -8.27
CA VAL A 172 8.32 -8.98 -9.67
C VAL A 172 7.12 -9.46 -10.52
N GLU A 173 6.29 -10.37 -10.01
CA GLU A 173 5.07 -10.81 -10.70
C GLU A 173 4.11 -9.65 -10.97
N ARG A 174 3.93 -8.76 -9.98
CA ARG A 174 3.11 -7.56 -10.10
C ARG A 174 3.63 -6.62 -11.18
N HIS A 175 4.94 -6.38 -11.19
CA HIS A 175 5.58 -5.55 -12.22
C HIS A 175 5.31 -6.09 -13.64
N PHE A 176 5.49 -7.40 -13.86
CA PHE A 176 5.23 -8.00 -15.15
C PHE A 176 3.74 -8.09 -15.51
N LEU A 177 2.86 -8.21 -14.51
CA LEU A 177 1.41 -8.11 -14.73
C LEU A 177 1.02 -6.70 -15.20
N GLU A 178 1.63 -5.66 -14.65
CA GLU A 178 1.45 -4.27 -15.09
C GLU A 178 1.94 -4.07 -16.53
N GLU A 179 3.11 -4.61 -16.89
CA GLU A 179 3.58 -4.58 -18.28
C GLU A 179 2.59 -5.23 -19.24
N LEU A 180 2.07 -6.42 -18.90
CA LEU A 180 1.09 -7.13 -19.74
C LEU A 180 -0.20 -6.34 -19.91
N TYR A 181 -0.60 -5.58 -18.88
CA TYR A 181 -1.77 -4.70 -18.95
C TYR A 181 -1.52 -3.46 -19.81
N VAL A 182 -0.38 -2.78 -19.62
CA VAL A 182 0.02 -1.61 -20.43
C VAL A 182 0.14 -1.99 -21.91
N ASN A 183 0.68 -3.17 -22.20
CA ASN A 183 0.79 -3.70 -23.56
C ASN A 183 -0.53 -4.24 -24.13
N SER A 184 -1.66 -4.07 -23.42
CA SER A 184 -2.99 -4.55 -23.83
C SER A 184 -3.06 -6.07 -24.09
N GLU A 185 -2.16 -6.87 -23.51
CA GLU A 185 -2.19 -8.34 -23.62
C GLU A 185 -3.23 -8.98 -22.68
N VAL A 186 -3.62 -8.23 -21.65
CA VAL A 186 -4.53 -8.68 -20.59
C VAL A 186 -5.65 -7.65 -20.44
N SER A 187 -6.90 -8.12 -20.45
CA SER A 187 -8.06 -7.26 -20.18
C SER A 187 -8.07 -6.76 -18.73
N GLU A 188 -8.72 -5.61 -18.49
CA GLU A 188 -8.83 -5.02 -17.15
C GLU A 188 -9.43 -6.00 -16.12
N ARG A 189 -10.42 -6.80 -16.52
CA ARG A 189 -11.04 -7.80 -15.64
C ARG A 189 -10.04 -8.87 -15.20
N VAL A 190 -9.22 -9.37 -16.13
CA VAL A 190 -8.19 -10.36 -15.84
C VAL A 190 -7.07 -9.75 -15.00
N TYR A 191 -6.61 -8.53 -15.34
CA TYR A 191 -5.62 -7.79 -14.58
C TYR A 191 -6.07 -7.59 -13.13
N ARG A 192 -7.29 -7.06 -12.91
CA ARG A 192 -7.87 -6.86 -11.57
C ARG A 192 -7.93 -8.17 -10.79
N ARG A 193 -8.33 -9.28 -11.41
CA ARG A 193 -8.40 -10.60 -10.76
C ARG A 193 -7.04 -11.11 -10.33
N ILE A 194 -6.01 -11.03 -11.19
CA ILE A 194 -4.66 -11.50 -10.84
C ILE A 194 -4.05 -10.56 -9.79
N SER A 195 -4.20 -9.24 -9.94
CA SER A 195 -3.72 -8.23 -8.99
C SER A 195 -4.34 -8.42 -7.59
N GLY A 196 -5.65 -8.71 -7.52
CA GLY A 196 -6.32 -9.08 -6.27
C GLY A 196 -5.70 -10.31 -5.62
N LYS A 197 -5.45 -11.38 -6.40
CA LYS A 197 -4.77 -12.59 -5.91
C LYS A 197 -3.36 -12.32 -5.38
N LEU A 198 -2.55 -11.56 -6.10
CA LEU A 198 -1.19 -11.18 -5.65
C LEU A 198 -1.22 -10.35 -4.37
N THR A 199 -2.21 -9.46 -4.24
CA THR A 199 -2.41 -8.66 -3.02
C THR A 199 -2.75 -9.55 -1.83
N LEU A 200 -3.64 -10.54 -2.00
CA LEU A 200 -3.96 -11.51 -0.96
C LEU A 200 -2.75 -12.38 -0.57
N GLN A 201 -1.94 -12.79 -1.54
CA GLN A 201 -0.71 -13.55 -1.25
C GLN A 201 0.27 -12.72 -0.42
N ARG A 202 0.42 -11.43 -0.73
CA ARG A 202 1.25 -10.51 0.06
C ARG A 202 0.74 -10.38 1.50
N GLU A 203 -0.56 -10.11 1.68
CA GLU A 203 -1.18 -10.01 3.02
C GLU A 203 -0.96 -11.28 3.86
N LYS A 204 -1.06 -12.47 3.24
CA LYS A 204 -0.80 -13.75 3.93
C LYS A 204 0.65 -13.92 4.39
N ILE A 205 1.60 -13.43 3.61
CA ILE A 205 3.02 -13.46 3.97
C ILE A 205 3.28 -12.49 5.13
N GLU A 206 2.66 -11.30 5.09
CA GLU A 206 2.75 -10.29 6.14
C GLU A 206 2.15 -10.80 7.48
N ASP A 207 1.05 -11.54 7.44
CA ASP A 207 0.43 -12.19 8.60
C ASP A 207 1.12 -13.49 9.06
N ALA A 208 2.24 -13.87 8.43
CA ALA A 208 3.05 -15.07 8.70
C ALA A 208 2.31 -16.42 8.61
N GLN A 209 1.19 -16.51 7.89
CA GLN A 209 0.38 -17.72 7.73
C GLN A 209 0.71 -18.49 6.44
N ILE A 210 1.97 -18.84 6.22
CA ILE A 210 2.41 -19.56 4.99
C ILE A 210 1.74 -20.95 4.88
N ASP A 211 1.49 -21.62 6.00
CA ASP A 211 1.00 -23.01 6.00
C ASP A 211 -0.50 -23.14 5.64
N SER A 212 -1.21 -22.03 5.38
CA SER A 212 -2.65 -22.00 5.05
C SER A 212 -2.96 -21.46 3.65
N ILE A 213 -2.11 -21.77 2.66
CA ILE A 213 -2.36 -21.47 1.23
C ILE A 213 -3.53 -22.30 0.70
N SER A 214 -4.75 -21.95 1.09
CA SER A 214 -5.98 -22.32 0.40
C SER A 214 -6.28 -21.24 -0.64
N MET A 215 -6.12 -21.60 -1.92
CA MET A 215 -6.30 -20.73 -3.09
C MET A 215 -7.78 -20.37 -3.36
N SER A 216 -8.71 -21.00 -2.63
CA SER A 216 -10.16 -20.95 -2.86
C SER A 216 -10.99 -20.40 -1.69
N ALA A 217 -10.38 -20.11 -0.54
CA ALA A 217 -11.16 -19.96 0.70
C ALA A 217 -11.38 -18.53 1.21
N HIS A 218 -10.79 -17.49 0.60
CA HIS A 218 -10.96 -16.11 1.12
C HIS A 218 -11.32 -15.12 0.02
N HIS A 219 -12.39 -14.38 0.30
CA HIS A 219 -12.98 -13.37 -0.58
C HIS A 219 -12.03 -12.18 -0.70
N ASP A 220 -11.75 -11.82 -1.96
CA ASP A 220 -11.06 -10.60 -2.35
C ASP A 220 -11.77 -9.38 -1.73
N SER A 221 -11.03 -8.49 -1.05
CA SER A 221 -11.60 -7.26 -0.50
C SER A 221 -12.11 -6.32 -1.62
N LYS A 222 -11.68 -6.52 -2.86
CA LYS A 222 -12.25 -5.84 -4.04
C LYS A 222 -13.51 -6.51 -4.61
N ASP A 223 -13.75 -7.80 -4.35
CA ASP A 223 -15.05 -8.45 -4.65
C ASP A 223 -16.18 -7.84 -3.79
N ILE A 224 -15.88 -7.03 -2.77
CA ILE A 224 -16.87 -6.35 -1.92
C ILE A 224 -17.59 -5.23 -2.67
N PHE A 225 -16.87 -4.38 -3.41
CA PHE A 225 -17.50 -3.32 -4.21
C PHE A 225 -18.31 -3.94 -5.33
N ASP A 226 -17.77 -4.97 -5.99
CA ASP A 226 -18.52 -5.72 -7.01
C ASP A 226 -19.73 -6.43 -6.40
N ARG A 227 -19.65 -7.03 -5.21
CA ARG A 227 -20.80 -7.67 -4.52
C ARG A 227 -21.84 -6.66 -4.05
N MET A 228 -21.42 -5.47 -3.61
CA MET A 228 -22.31 -4.36 -3.25
C MET A 228 -22.98 -3.79 -4.49
N MET A 229 -22.23 -3.58 -5.57
CA MET A 229 -22.75 -3.19 -6.88
C MET A 229 -23.70 -4.26 -7.40
N HIS A 230 -23.37 -5.54 -7.22
CA HIS A 230 -24.23 -6.65 -7.57
C HIS A 230 -25.51 -6.65 -6.76
N PHE A 231 -25.49 -6.34 -5.46
CA PHE A 231 -26.70 -6.22 -4.62
C PHE A 231 -27.60 -5.06 -5.08
N VAL A 232 -27.01 -3.95 -5.52
CA VAL A 232 -27.75 -2.81 -6.09
C VAL A 232 -28.25 -3.11 -7.51
N GLN A 233 -27.56 -3.95 -8.28
CA GLN A 233 -27.88 -4.31 -9.67
C GLN A 233 -28.66 -5.63 -9.82
N THR A 234 -28.92 -6.38 -8.73
CA THR A 234 -29.46 -7.74 -8.81
C THR A 234 -30.86 -7.85 -9.43
N PRO A 235 -31.75 -6.85 -9.37
CA PRO A 235 -33.02 -6.98 -10.08
C PRO A 235 -32.93 -6.69 -11.58
N ILE A 236 -31.78 -6.22 -12.13
CA ILE A 236 -31.72 -5.70 -13.51
C ILE A 236 -30.69 -6.44 -14.41
N PHE A 237 -29.58 -6.97 -13.89
CA PHE A 237 -28.57 -7.63 -14.73
C PHE A 237 -28.17 -9.03 -14.23
N GLY A 238 -28.54 -10.04 -15.02
CA GLY A 238 -28.24 -11.45 -14.77
C GLY A 238 -26.75 -11.77 -14.76
N LYS A 239 -26.41 -12.79 -13.96
CA LYS A 239 -25.08 -13.41 -13.78
C LYS A 239 -24.17 -13.36 -15.02
N ARG A 240 -23.06 -12.63 -14.92
CA ARG A 240 -21.85 -12.85 -15.75
C ARG A 240 -20.57 -12.75 -14.92
N THR A 241 -20.43 -13.63 -13.95
CA THR A 241 -19.20 -13.82 -13.16
C THR A 241 -18.15 -14.69 -13.86
N ASP A 242 -18.52 -15.44 -14.89
CA ASP A 242 -17.57 -16.28 -15.61
C ASP A 242 -16.81 -15.51 -16.68
N PHE A 243 -15.49 -15.70 -16.69
CA PHE A 243 -14.62 -15.25 -17.76
C PHE A 243 -15.07 -15.83 -19.09
N THR A 244 -15.09 -14.99 -20.13
CA THR A 244 -15.17 -15.43 -21.51
C THR A 244 -14.01 -16.38 -21.83
N PRO A 245 -14.13 -17.28 -22.84
CA PRO A 245 -13.05 -18.19 -23.20
C PRO A 245 -11.73 -17.47 -23.49
N VAL A 246 -11.80 -16.28 -24.09
CA VAL A 246 -10.64 -15.42 -24.35
C VAL A 246 -10.03 -14.89 -23.05
N GLU A 247 -10.84 -14.39 -22.12
CA GLU A 247 -10.37 -13.95 -20.81
C GLU A 247 -9.76 -15.10 -19.99
N LYS A 248 -10.30 -16.33 -20.09
CA LYS A 248 -9.69 -17.52 -19.45
C LYS A 248 -8.31 -17.80 -20.02
N LEU A 249 -8.14 -17.74 -21.34
CA LEU A 249 -6.85 -17.94 -21.98
C LEU A 249 -5.86 -16.84 -21.58
N GLN A 250 -6.29 -15.58 -21.60
CA GLN A 250 -5.48 -14.44 -21.12
C GLN A 250 -5.06 -14.65 -19.67
N TYR A 251 -5.97 -15.08 -18.81
CA TYR A 251 -5.71 -15.34 -17.39
C TYR A 251 -4.62 -16.39 -17.19
N TYR A 252 -4.74 -17.57 -17.78
CA TYR A 252 -3.74 -18.63 -17.62
C TYR A 252 -2.40 -18.28 -18.28
N ARG A 253 -2.43 -17.63 -19.45
CA ARG A 253 -1.22 -17.16 -20.14
C ARG A 253 -0.49 -16.11 -19.32
N ALA A 254 -1.21 -15.14 -18.76
CA ALA A 254 -0.62 -14.10 -17.91
C ALA A 254 0.01 -14.72 -16.66
N GLN A 255 -0.68 -15.64 -15.96
CA GLN A 255 -0.13 -16.34 -14.81
C GLN A 255 1.15 -17.12 -15.14
N MET A 256 1.18 -17.80 -16.28
CA MET A 256 2.37 -18.53 -16.73
C MET A 256 3.54 -17.58 -17.02
N ILE A 257 3.28 -16.46 -17.71
CA ILE A 257 4.30 -15.48 -18.08
C ILE A 257 4.89 -14.84 -16.83
N ILE A 258 4.06 -14.33 -15.92
CA ILE A 258 4.54 -13.63 -14.72
C ILE A 258 5.34 -14.56 -13.81
N ALA A 259 4.87 -15.79 -13.56
CA ALA A 259 5.58 -16.75 -12.71
C ALA A 259 6.94 -17.15 -13.33
N ARG A 260 6.97 -17.41 -14.65
CA ARG A 260 8.21 -17.75 -15.35
C ARG A 260 9.19 -16.59 -15.35
N LYS A 261 8.71 -15.37 -15.60
CA LYS A 261 9.56 -14.17 -15.56
C LYS A 261 10.08 -13.92 -14.14
N ALA A 262 9.25 -14.08 -13.11
CA ALA A 262 9.67 -13.94 -11.72
C ALA A 262 10.76 -14.94 -11.33
N LEU A 263 10.61 -16.22 -11.65
CA LEU A 263 11.65 -17.23 -11.42
C LEU A 263 12.95 -16.91 -12.17
N LYS A 264 12.84 -16.46 -13.42
CA LYS A 264 14.02 -16.06 -14.22
C LYS A 264 14.72 -14.87 -13.56
N THR A 265 13.99 -13.83 -13.19
CA THR A 265 14.54 -12.63 -12.54
C THR A 265 15.15 -12.95 -11.19
N LEU A 266 14.50 -13.74 -10.34
CA LEU A 266 15.08 -14.15 -9.05
C LEU A 266 16.36 -14.97 -9.23
N ASN A 267 16.39 -15.87 -10.22
CA ASN A 267 17.60 -16.63 -10.53
C ASN A 267 18.73 -15.74 -11.08
N GLU A 268 18.40 -14.73 -11.89
CA GLU A 268 19.35 -13.71 -12.31
C GLU A 268 19.84 -12.88 -11.13
N MET A 269 18.96 -12.45 -10.23
CA MET A 269 19.31 -11.70 -9.02
C MET A 269 20.26 -12.48 -8.11
N GLN A 270 20.03 -13.79 -7.95
CA GLN A 270 20.84 -14.65 -7.11
C GLN A 270 22.26 -14.88 -7.67
N ASN A 271 22.38 -14.98 -8.99
CA ASN A 271 23.64 -15.35 -9.66
C ASN A 271 24.34 -14.18 -10.37
N ALA A 272 23.78 -12.97 -10.32
CA ALA A 272 24.35 -11.80 -11.01
C ALA A 272 25.71 -11.36 -10.44
N PHE A 273 26.03 -11.75 -9.21
CA PHE A 273 27.23 -11.34 -8.49
C PHE A 273 27.95 -12.54 -7.87
N ASP A 274 29.25 -12.40 -7.60
CA ASP A 274 30.09 -13.45 -6.98
C ASP A 274 29.62 -13.89 -5.57
N LYS A 275 28.66 -13.19 -4.98
CA LYS A 275 28.04 -13.53 -3.70
C LYS A 275 26.53 -13.72 -3.87
N PRO A 276 25.93 -14.76 -3.24
CA PRO A 276 24.49 -14.94 -3.25
C PRO A 276 23.81 -13.74 -2.57
N VAL A 277 22.88 -13.13 -3.29
CA VAL A 277 22.12 -11.96 -2.81
C VAL A 277 21.14 -12.38 -1.72
N PHE A 278 20.43 -13.49 -1.93
CA PHE A 278 19.54 -14.08 -0.92
C PHE A 278 20.31 -15.10 -0.08
N ILE A 279 20.02 -15.14 1.22
CA ILE A 279 20.63 -16.12 2.14
C ILE A 279 20.21 -17.53 1.70
N PRO A 280 21.16 -18.43 1.37
CA PRO A 280 20.85 -19.83 1.15
C PRO A 280 20.45 -20.49 2.48
N GLU A 281 19.58 -21.50 2.40
CA GLU A 281 19.20 -22.36 3.54
C GLU A 281 20.43 -23.00 4.22
#